data_AF-A0Y4N4-F1
#
_entry.id   AF-A0Y4N4-F1
#
_cell.length_a   1.000
_cell.length_b   1.000
_cell.length_c   1.000
_cell.angle_alpha   90.00
_cell.angle_beta   90.00
_cell.angle_gamma   90.00
#
_symmetry.space_group_name_H-M   'P 1'
#
loop_
_entity.id
_entity.type
_entity.pdbx_description
1 polymer ?
#
loop_
_entity_poly.entity_id
_entity_poly.type
_entity_poly.pdbx_seq_one_letter_code
_entity_poly.pdbx_strand_id
1 'polypeptide(L)'
;MNRSEFSYKKGVFIWHRQNGRCGSCGKEIYAKEFAVHHVLNCKDGGKGHIDNGVLLCCECHDNVHSNARFRESILVPRSDFRYANWDAYAETEYKRKIERITAGVRKSEAILSATDNFFENKKKAKDLVFEALGDLKSQVFFKDDKTLIKQNIDNVFNKIKELEAEKKKHHDKYLKEVKSNFDYCLPKLKNIENNLNKYADLKKLREDLKAVQSYMKGKKFTKENRELLFKIIGSLFDKMHKISQEKQRDYEMECENNKAHTLDMINGFLVLENSDFKEKRKHLKKAQDYMKGKKYKKSDRDYIYKKIQGYFDDVFKMQSKVKARKQREWEEKQIEYKKRQAEREEKQREWKKRLKENIQRTKAGISKSEDYLSSLEGRLSDKRNKLSSISEKWKSDFLDQMRSLENKIADVKEQIYTKKQKLRDMETKL
;
A
#
# COMPACT_ATOMS: atom_id res chain seq x y z
N MET A 1 84.06 5.18 65.73
CA MET A 1 83.52 4.54 64.51
C MET A 1 82.35 3.65 64.92
N ASN A 2 81.14 3.91 64.42
CA ASN A 2 80.01 3.01 64.62
C ASN A 2 80.35 1.67 63.94
N ARG A 3 80.47 0.60 64.72
CA ARG A 3 80.61 -0.76 64.17
C ARG A 3 79.38 -1.00 63.31
N SER A 4 79.56 -1.29 62.02
CA SER A 4 78.43 -1.54 61.13
C SER A 4 77.87 -2.93 61.42
N GLU A 5 77.09 -3.05 62.47
CA GLU A 5 76.45 -4.31 62.82
C GLU A 5 75.52 -4.78 61.69
N PHE A 6 75.43 -6.09 61.51
CA PHE A 6 74.47 -6.68 60.60
C PHE A 6 73.06 -6.40 61.15
N SER A 7 72.28 -5.59 60.44
CA SER A 7 70.85 -5.45 60.74
C SER A 7 70.19 -6.83 60.75
N TYR A 8 69.16 -7.03 61.58
CA TYR A 8 68.42 -8.30 61.66
C TYR A 8 68.03 -8.86 60.29
N LYS A 9 67.55 -8.01 59.36
CA LYS A 9 67.21 -8.41 57.98
C LYS A 9 68.38 -9.03 57.20
N LYS A 10 69.58 -8.45 57.34
CA LYS A 10 70.80 -8.99 56.72
C LYS A 10 71.21 -10.31 57.39
N GLY A 11 71.04 -10.40 58.71
CA GLY A 11 71.29 -11.64 59.43
C GLY A 11 70.36 -12.77 59.00
N VAL A 12 69.06 -12.50 58.85
CA VAL A 12 68.08 -13.46 58.30
C VAL A 12 68.44 -13.85 56.86
N PHE A 13 68.89 -12.92 56.03
CA PHE A 13 69.37 -13.24 54.69
C PHE A 13 70.56 -14.19 54.71
N ILE A 14 71.56 -13.93 55.56
CA ILE A 14 72.74 -14.80 55.71
C ILE A 14 72.35 -16.16 56.32
N TRP A 15 71.38 -16.18 57.23
CA TRP A 15 70.82 -17.41 57.79
C TRP A 15 70.21 -18.29 56.70
N HIS A 16 69.36 -17.68 55.86
CA HIS A 16 68.81 -18.31 54.67
C HIS A 16 69.92 -18.78 53.72
N ARG A 17 70.92 -17.93 53.43
CA ARG A 17 72.10 -18.29 52.59
C ARG A 17 72.72 -19.62 53.00
N GLN A 18 72.84 -19.83 54.30
CA GLN A 18 73.51 -20.98 54.86
C GLN A 18 72.56 -22.15 55.18
N ASN A 19 71.32 -22.11 54.68
CA ASN A 19 70.26 -23.08 54.98
C ASN A 19 70.08 -23.29 56.49
N GLY A 20 70.18 -22.21 57.26
CA GLY A 20 70.12 -22.25 58.72
C GLY A 20 71.30 -22.97 59.38
N ARG A 21 72.42 -23.18 58.70
CA ARG A 21 73.59 -23.90 59.24
C ARG A 21 74.75 -22.95 59.57
N CYS A 22 75.49 -23.30 60.61
CA CYS A 22 76.77 -22.69 60.95
C CYS A 22 77.71 -22.80 59.75
N GLY A 23 78.28 -21.68 59.32
CA GLY A 23 79.15 -21.62 58.14
C GLY A 23 80.45 -22.38 58.33
N SER A 24 80.92 -22.48 59.57
CA SER A 24 82.14 -23.21 59.94
C SER A 24 81.88 -24.72 60.10
N CYS A 25 81.02 -25.13 61.05
CA CYS A 25 80.86 -26.54 61.39
C CYS A 25 79.62 -27.24 60.78
N GLY A 26 78.73 -26.51 60.12
CA GLY A 26 77.52 -27.07 59.50
C GLY A 26 76.37 -27.42 60.47
N LYS A 27 76.55 -27.20 61.79
CA LYS A 27 75.49 -27.37 62.82
C LYS A 27 74.28 -26.49 62.48
N GLU A 28 73.08 -27.04 62.57
CA GLU A 28 71.84 -26.29 62.37
C GLU A 28 71.63 -25.28 63.51
N ILE A 29 71.17 -24.08 63.16
CA ILE A 29 70.97 -22.94 64.04
C ILE A 29 69.55 -22.42 63.82
N TYR A 30 68.77 -22.31 64.89
CA TYR A 30 67.44 -21.73 64.80
C TYR A 30 67.51 -20.20 64.65
N ALA A 31 66.57 -19.61 63.93
CA ALA A 31 66.58 -18.19 63.53
C ALA A 31 66.58 -17.16 64.69
N LYS A 32 66.55 -17.58 65.95
CA LYS A 32 66.63 -16.71 67.14
C LYS A 32 67.98 -16.78 67.88
N GLU A 33 68.87 -17.69 67.52
CA GLU A 33 70.08 -18.01 68.29
C GLU A 33 71.36 -17.86 67.46
N PHE A 34 71.33 -17.07 66.40
CA PHE A 34 72.47 -16.93 65.49
C PHE A 34 73.29 -15.66 65.76
N ALA A 35 74.60 -15.79 65.62
CA ALA A 35 75.52 -14.66 65.50
C ALA A 35 76.01 -14.55 64.06
N VAL A 36 76.05 -13.34 63.52
CA VAL A 36 76.66 -13.09 62.22
C VAL A 36 78.07 -12.55 62.45
N HIS A 37 79.04 -13.33 62.02
CA HIS A 37 80.44 -12.93 62.08
C HIS A 37 80.86 -12.18 60.83
N HIS A 38 81.73 -11.18 60.98
CA HIS A 38 82.34 -10.49 59.86
C HIS A 38 83.57 -11.27 59.39
N VAL A 39 83.58 -11.76 58.15
CA VAL A 39 84.71 -12.52 57.56
C VAL A 39 85.96 -11.65 57.47
N LEU A 40 85.81 -10.41 56.98
CA LEU A 40 86.77 -9.32 57.11
C LEU A 40 86.32 -8.44 58.27
N ASN A 41 87.18 -8.29 59.28
CA ASN A 41 86.87 -7.56 60.50
C ASN A 41 86.53 -6.08 60.21
N CYS A 42 85.62 -5.49 60.99
CA CYS A 42 85.23 -4.08 60.84
C CYS A 42 86.40 -3.11 61.00
N LYS A 43 87.39 -3.45 61.84
CA LYS A 43 88.59 -2.62 62.04
C LYS A 43 89.48 -2.55 60.79
N ASP A 44 89.41 -3.59 59.95
CA ASP A 44 90.24 -3.76 58.77
C ASP A 44 89.49 -3.41 57.47
N GLY A 45 88.44 -2.57 57.59
CA GLY A 45 87.65 -2.12 56.45
C GLY A 45 86.48 -3.04 56.07
N GLY A 46 86.25 -4.11 56.84
CA GLY A 46 85.07 -4.95 56.71
C GLY A 46 83.77 -4.17 56.89
N LYS A 47 82.87 -4.26 55.91
CA LYS A 47 81.54 -3.63 55.98
C LYS A 47 80.51 -4.66 56.39
N GLY A 48 79.42 -4.22 57.02
CA GLY A 48 78.22 -5.03 57.29
C GLY A 48 77.41 -5.37 56.02
N HIS A 49 78.07 -5.69 54.91
CA HIS A 49 77.47 -6.18 53.67
C HIS A 49 77.30 -7.71 53.75
N ILE A 50 76.22 -8.25 53.17
CA ILE A 50 75.86 -9.68 53.28
C ILE A 50 76.99 -10.63 52.83
N ASP A 51 77.81 -10.21 51.87
CA ASP A 51 78.95 -10.99 51.36
C ASP A 51 80.14 -11.07 52.33
N ASN A 52 80.16 -10.18 53.33
CA ASN A 52 81.15 -10.16 54.39
C ASN A 52 80.64 -10.79 55.69
N GLY A 53 79.38 -11.25 55.72
CA GLY A 53 78.79 -11.87 56.90
C GLY A 53 78.74 -13.39 56.75
N VAL A 54 79.02 -14.12 57.82
CA VAL A 54 78.84 -15.57 57.93
C VAL A 54 78.06 -15.91 59.20
N LEU A 55 77.03 -16.75 59.09
CA LEU A 55 76.29 -17.27 60.24
C LEU A 55 77.16 -18.27 61.00
N LEU A 56 77.34 -18.11 62.30
CA LEU A 56 78.06 -19.07 63.14
C LEU A 56 77.21 -19.44 64.38
N CYS A 57 77.34 -20.69 64.85
CA CYS A 57 76.80 -21.07 66.17
C CYS A 57 77.66 -20.44 67.27
N CYS A 58 77.13 -20.32 68.49
CA CYS A 58 77.84 -19.68 69.61
C CYS A 58 79.25 -20.25 69.80
N GLU A 59 79.40 -21.58 69.83
CA GLU A 59 80.69 -22.25 69.97
C GLU A 59 81.69 -21.86 68.87
N CYS A 60 81.27 -21.87 67.59
CA CYS A 60 82.14 -21.48 66.48
C CYS A 60 82.43 -19.98 66.46
N HIS A 61 81.44 -19.15 66.83
CA HIS A 61 81.61 -17.70 66.92
C HIS A 61 82.63 -17.34 68.02
N ASP A 62 82.49 -17.95 69.19
CA ASP A 62 83.39 -17.76 70.33
C ASP A 62 84.78 -18.31 70.04
N ASN A 63 84.88 -19.46 69.37
CA ASN A 63 86.17 -20.01 68.92
C ASN A 63 86.90 -19.06 67.97
N VAL A 64 86.20 -18.39 67.06
CA VAL A 64 86.81 -17.39 66.17
C VAL A 64 87.30 -16.16 66.94
N HIS A 65 86.65 -15.76 68.04
CA HIS A 65 87.13 -14.65 68.89
C HIS A 65 88.19 -15.07 69.93
N SER A 66 88.21 -16.34 70.33
CA SER A 66 89.06 -16.87 71.41
C SER A 66 90.39 -17.42 70.91
N ASN A 67 90.45 -17.93 69.68
CA ASN A 67 91.68 -18.47 69.12
C ASN A 67 92.64 -17.33 68.74
N ALA A 68 93.84 -17.35 69.32
CA ALA A 68 94.89 -16.35 69.08
C ALA A 68 95.20 -16.15 67.59
N ARG A 69 95.03 -17.21 66.77
CA ARG A 69 95.22 -17.18 65.31
C ARG A 69 94.29 -16.20 64.60
N PHE A 70 93.12 -15.92 65.16
CA PHE A 70 92.12 -15.00 64.60
C PHE A 70 92.03 -13.66 65.34
N ARG A 71 92.67 -13.54 66.52
CA ARG A 71 92.76 -12.27 67.25
C ARG A 71 93.67 -11.25 66.56
N GLU A 72 94.66 -11.72 65.80
CA GLU A 72 95.64 -10.87 65.09
C GLU A 72 95.44 -10.88 63.56
N SER A 73 94.63 -11.78 62.99
CA SER A 73 94.47 -11.89 61.54
C SER A 73 93.43 -10.94 60.96
N ILE A 74 93.85 -10.26 59.90
CA ILE A 74 93.13 -9.28 59.06
C ILE A 74 91.97 -9.90 58.24
N LEU A 75 91.89 -11.23 58.05
CA LEU A 75 90.87 -11.88 57.23
C LEU A 75 90.75 -13.35 57.60
N VAL A 76 89.56 -13.84 57.95
CA VAL A 76 89.31 -15.29 58.01
C VAL A 76 89.03 -15.79 56.59
N PRO A 77 89.81 -16.73 56.03
CA PRO A 77 89.58 -17.22 54.67
C PRO A 77 88.16 -17.76 54.49
N ARG A 78 87.49 -17.39 53.37
CA ARG A 78 86.15 -17.92 53.06
C ARG A 78 86.10 -19.45 52.99
N SER A 79 87.22 -20.08 52.63
CA SER A 79 87.42 -21.54 52.61
C SER A 79 87.22 -22.20 53.97
N ASP A 80 87.41 -21.46 55.06
CA ASP A 80 87.24 -21.96 56.43
C ASP A 80 85.76 -22.04 56.82
N PHE A 81 84.88 -21.44 56.00
CA PHE A 81 83.44 -21.48 56.17
C PHE A 81 82.79 -22.32 55.05
N ARG A 82 83.06 -23.63 55.05
CA ARG A 82 82.62 -24.58 54.02
C ARG A 82 81.09 -24.65 53.84
N TYR A 83 80.33 -24.34 54.88
CA TYR A 83 78.86 -24.38 54.87
C TYR A 83 78.24 -22.99 54.74
N ALA A 84 79.05 -21.95 54.50
CA ALA A 84 78.54 -20.60 54.31
C ALA A 84 77.81 -20.41 52.98
N ASN A 85 77.85 -21.42 52.10
CA ASN A 85 77.18 -21.45 50.80
C ASN A 85 77.40 -20.15 50.01
N TRP A 86 78.66 -19.71 49.94
CA TRP A 86 79.05 -18.45 49.31
C TRP A 86 78.51 -18.36 47.88
N ASP A 87 78.45 -19.49 47.16
CA ASP A 87 78.11 -19.53 45.74
C ASP A 87 76.71 -20.13 45.44
N ALA A 88 76.10 -20.91 46.36
CA ALA A 88 74.97 -21.78 46.02
C ALA A 88 73.57 -21.14 46.22
N TYR A 89 73.40 -20.28 47.23
CA TYR A 89 72.08 -19.83 47.66
C TYR A 89 71.66 -18.47 47.08
N ALA A 90 72.61 -17.58 46.84
CA ALA A 90 72.30 -16.20 46.48
C ALA A 90 71.80 -16.05 45.03
N GLU A 91 72.24 -16.90 44.10
CA GLU A 91 71.90 -16.69 42.69
C GLU A 91 70.66 -17.47 42.25
N THR A 92 70.51 -18.73 42.63
CA THR A 92 69.42 -19.59 42.14
C THR A 92 68.06 -19.25 42.75
N GLU A 93 67.99 -19.03 44.07
CA GLU A 93 66.72 -18.69 44.73
C GLU A 93 66.30 -17.24 44.41
N TYR A 94 67.26 -16.32 44.35
CA TYR A 94 67.02 -14.94 43.96
C TYR A 94 66.48 -14.83 42.52
N LYS A 95 67.13 -15.50 41.57
CA LYS A 95 66.66 -15.57 40.18
C LYS A 95 65.27 -16.20 40.08
N ARG A 96 64.97 -17.25 40.86
CA ARG A 96 63.62 -17.85 40.91
C ARG A 96 62.56 -16.87 41.41
N LYS A 97 62.89 -16.02 42.40
CA LYS A 97 61.98 -14.99 42.92
C LYS A 97 61.71 -13.91 41.87
N ILE A 98 62.76 -13.42 41.21
CA ILE A 98 62.61 -12.47 40.09
C ILE A 98 61.77 -13.08 38.97
N GLU A 99 62.07 -14.31 38.56
CA GLU A 99 61.38 -14.96 37.45
C GLU A 99 59.91 -15.19 37.77
N ARG A 100 59.56 -15.56 39.01
CA ARG A 100 58.15 -15.72 39.42
C ARG A 100 57.36 -14.42 39.26
N ILE A 101 57.88 -13.32 39.78
CA ILE A 101 57.20 -12.01 39.68
C ILE A 101 57.11 -11.58 38.22
N THR A 102 58.22 -11.71 37.48
CA THR A 102 58.30 -11.34 36.07
C THR A 102 57.35 -12.18 35.20
N ALA A 103 57.23 -13.48 35.48
CA ALA A 103 56.28 -14.36 34.82
C ALA A 103 54.82 -13.94 35.09
N GLY A 104 54.49 -13.54 36.32
CA GLY A 104 53.17 -12.99 36.65
C GLY A 104 52.84 -11.72 35.87
N VAL A 105 53.81 -10.81 35.75
CA VAL A 105 53.66 -9.58 34.96
C VAL A 105 53.52 -9.88 33.46
N ARG A 106 54.39 -10.74 32.88
CA ARG A 106 54.29 -11.18 31.47
C ARG A 106 52.96 -11.86 31.17
N LYS A 107 52.47 -12.70 32.08
CA LYS A 107 51.17 -13.36 31.95
C LYS A 107 50.02 -12.34 31.93
N SER A 108 50.11 -11.30 32.74
CA SER A 108 49.14 -10.20 32.74
C SER A 108 49.13 -9.44 31.42
N GLU A 109 50.31 -9.15 30.86
CA GLU A 109 50.43 -8.51 29.55
C GLU A 109 49.84 -9.37 28.42
N ALA A 110 50.09 -10.67 28.46
CA ALA A 110 49.53 -11.63 27.51
C ALA A 110 47.99 -11.66 27.59
N ILE A 111 47.43 -11.71 28.79
CA ILE A 111 45.97 -11.67 29.01
C ILE A 111 45.36 -10.37 28.49
N LEU A 112 46.02 -9.22 28.69
CA LEU A 112 45.54 -7.94 28.16
C LEU A 112 45.64 -7.82 26.64
N SER A 113 46.51 -8.62 26.02
CA SER A 113 46.67 -8.64 24.56
C SER A 113 45.69 -9.60 23.88
N ALA A 114 45.04 -10.49 24.64
CA ALA A 114 43.95 -11.32 24.14
C ALA A 114 42.69 -10.46 23.91
N THR A 115 42.07 -10.62 22.73
CA THR A 115 40.92 -9.82 22.28
C THR A 115 39.61 -10.13 23.00
N ASP A 116 39.55 -11.25 23.71
CA ASP A 116 38.30 -11.84 24.14
C ASP A 116 37.94 -11.40 25.57
N ASN A 117 36.69 -11.00 25.79
CA ASN A 117 36.13 -10.63 27.09
C ASN A 117 37.03 -9.77 28.01
N PHE A 118 37.39 -8.56 27.56
CA PHE A 118 38.27 -7.66 28.31
C PHE A 118 37.86 -7.38 29.76
N PHE A 119 36.57 -7.43 30.14
CA PHE A 119 36.22 -7.21 31.56
C PHE A 119 36.79 -8.31 32.46
N GLU A 120 36.72 -9.55 31.98
CA GLU A 120 37.28 -10.70 32.67
C GLU A 120 38.81 -10.69 32.61
N ASN A 121 39.39 -10.39 31.44
CA ASN A 121 40.85 -10.29 31.27
C ASN A 121 41.44 -9.16 32.12
N LYS A 122 40.77 -8.02 32.20
CA LYS A 122 41.16 -6.89 33.06
C LYS A 122 41.21 -7.33 34.53
N LYS A 123 40.20 -8.06 35.01
CA LYS A 123 40.17 -8.53 36.40
C LYS A 123 41.35 -9.48 36.64
N LYS A 124 41.52 -10.50 35.81
CA LYS A 124 42.62 -11.48 35.90
C LYS A 124 44.01 -10.82 35.85
N ALA A 125 44.20 -9.88 34.93
CA ALA A 125 45.45 -9.13 34.82
C ALA A 125 45.72 -8.25 36.04
N LYS A 126 44.70 -7.58 36.59
CA LYS A 126 44.84 -6.82 37.84
C LYS A 126 45.24 -7.72 39.00
N ASP A 127 44.57 -8.86 39.16
CA ASP A 127 44.84 -9.79 40.26
C ASP A 127 46.30 -10.29 40.23
N LEU A 128 46.80 -10.70 39.05
CA LEU A 128 48.19 -11.12 38.86
C LEU A 128 49.21 -9.99 39.14
N VAL A 129 48.91 -8.76 38.72
CA VAL A 129 49.78 -7.61 39.00
C VAL A 129 49.78 -7.26 40.49
N PHE A 130 48.64 -7.39 41.18
CA PHE A 130 48.56 -7.18 42.63
C PHE A 130 49.34 -8.26 43.40
N GLU A 131 49.28 -9.52 42.97
CA GLU A 131 50.10 -10.61 43.51
C GLU A 131 51.60 -10.31 43.33
N ALA A 132 52.01 -9.97 42.10
CA ALA A 132 53.38 -9.56 41.78
C ALA A 132 53.86 -8.37 42.63
N LEU A 133 53.00 -7.38 42.86
CA LEU A 133 53.31 -6.23 43.71
C LEU A 133 53.40 -6.60 45.19
N GLY A 134 52.59 -7.55 45.65
CA GLY A 134 52.67 -8.12 47.00
C GLY A 134 53.99 -8.83 47.24
N ASP A 135 54.41 -9.69 46.31
CA ASP A 135 55.69 -10.38 46.32
C ASP A 135 56.88 -9.41 46.28
N LEU A 136 56.81 -8.37 45.43
CA LEU A 136 57.84 -7.33 45.34
C LEU A 136 58.03 -6.56 46.66
N LYS A 137 56.94 -6.38 47.42
CA LYS A 137 56.95 -5.67 48.72
C LYS A 137 57.42 -6.55 49.87
N SER A 138 57.08 -7.83 49.87
CA SER A 138 57.38 -8.76 50.96
C SER A 138 58.81 -9.29 50.95
N GLN A 139 59.49 -9.25 49.79
CA GLN A 139 60.83 -9.82 49.62
C GLN A 139 61.94 -8.76 49.47
N VAL A 140 63.19 -9.16 49.69
CA VAL A 140 64.38 -8.32 49.57
C VAL A 140 64.97 -8.49 48.17
N PHE A 141 65.08 -7.38 47.43
CA PHE A 141 65.68 -7.34 46.09
C PHE A 141 66.80 -6.33 46.01
N PHE A 142 67.75 -6.55 45.11
CA PHE A 142 68.66 -5.50 44.68
C PHE A 142 67.87 -4.31 44.11
N LYS A 143 68.44 -3.12 44.27
CA LYS A 143 67.78 -1.86 43.94
C LYS A 143 67.39 -1.80 42.46
N ASP A 144 68.27 -2.28 41.58
CA ASP A 144 68.09 -2.19 40.13
C ASP A 144 66.98 -3.14 39.66
N ASP A 145 67.01 -4.40 40.10
CA ASP A 145 65.94 -5.38 39.81
C ASP A 145 64.59 -4.94 40.36
N LYS A 146 64.57 -4.40 41.58
CA LYS A 146 63.34 -3.85 42.19
C LYS A 146 62.77 -2.72 41.35
N THR A 147 63.64 -1.86 40.81
CA THR A 147 63.24 -0.74 39.96
C THR A 147 62.67 -1.23 38.64
N LEU A 148 63.33 -2.20 38.00
CA LEU A 148 62.88 -2.82 36.75
C LEU A 148 61.53 -3.53 36.90
N ILE A 149 61.37 -4.37 37.92
CA ILE A 149 60.10 -5.07 38.18
C ILE A 149 58.98 -4.07 38.43
N LYS A 150 59.25 -3.01 39.22
CA LYS A 150 58.27 -1.95 39.47
C LYS A 150 57.87 -1.23 38.19
N GLN A 151 58.82 -0.89 37.33
CA GLN A 151 58.54 -0.29 36.03
C GLN A 151 57.64 -1.19 35.17
N ASN A 152 57.91 -2.50 35.13
CA ASN A 152 57.07 -3.44 34.40
C ASN A 152 55.63 -3.52 34.98
N ILE A 153 55.49 -3.54 36.29
CA ILE A 153 54.18 -3.48 36.96
C ILE A 153 53.43 -2.19 36.60
N ASP A 154 54.10 -1.04 36.65
CA ASP A 154 53.52 0.27 36.32
C ASP A 154 53.09 0.33 34.85
N ASN A 155 53.87 -0.27 33.93
CA ASN A 155 53.52 -0.39 32.51
C ASN A 155 52.21 -1.17 32.31
N VAL A 156 52.01 -2.28 33.01
CA VAL A 156 50.76 -3.06 32.93
C VAL A 156 49.57 -2.26 33.46
N PHE A 157 49.72 -1.52 34.56
CA PHE A 157 48.65 -0.66 35.08
C PHE A 157 48.29 0.47 34.11
N ASN A 158 49.28 1.09 33.46
CA ASN A 158 49.04 2.11 32.45
C ASN A 158 48.29 1.53 31.24
N LYS A 159 48.71 0.36 30.74
CA LYS A 159 48.02 -0.36 29.65
C LYS A 159 46.56 -0.66 29.99
N ILE A 160 46.26 -1.05 31.24
CA ILE A 160 44.87 -1.25 31.70
C ILE A 160 44.07 0.05 31.63
N LYS A 161 44.64 1.18 32.09
CA LYS A 161 43.97 2.49 32.06
C LYS A 161 43.71 2.96 30.63
N GLU A 162 44.67 2.77 29.72
CA GLU A 162 44.53 3.10 28.30
C GLU A 162 43.39 2.32 27.65
N LEU A 163 43.36 1.00 27.85
CA LEU A 163 42.28 0.15 27.32
C LEU A 163 40.91 0.49 27.92
N GLU A 164 40.84 0.85 29.21
CA GLU A 164 39.62 1.35 29.85
C GLU A 164 39.13 2.65 29.19
N ALA A 165 40.04 3.59 28.95
CA ALA A 165 39.73 4.86 28.30
C ALA A 165 39.27 4.66 26.84
N GLU A 166 39.94 3.78 26.09
CA GLU A 166 39.55 3.42 24.73
C GLU A 166 38.16 2.80 24.70
N LYS A 167 37.89 1.82 25.58
CA LYS A 167 36.55 1.20 25.68
C LYS A 167 35.47 2.19 26.07
N LYS A 168 35.76 3.11 26.99
CA LYS A 168 34.84 4.18 27.36
C LYS A 168 34.55 5.06 26.14
N LYS A 169 35.58 5.45 25.37
CA LYS A 169 35.42 6.23 24.13
C LYS A 169 34.55 5.48 23.10
N HIS A 170 34.76 4.18 22.92
CA HIS A 170 33.93 3.35 22.05
C HIS A 170 32.48 3.25 22.55
N HIS A 171 32.27 3.10 23.86
CA HIS A 171 30.94 3.08 24.47
C HIS A 171 30.22 4.43 24.32
N ASP A 172 30.91 5.54 24.58
CA ASP A 172 30.35 6.89 24.41
C ASP A 172 29.99 7.16 22.94
N LYS A 173 30.83 6.71 22.00
CA LYS A 173 30.53 6.78 20.56
C LYS A 173 29.29 5.96 20.22
N TYR A 174 29.16 4.75 20.77
CA TYR A 174 27.98 3.91 20.61
C TYR A 174 26.71 4.59 21.17
N LEU A 175 26.76 5.14 22.38
CA LEU A 175 25.60 5.83 22.99
C LEU A 175 25.18 7.07 22.19
N LYS A 176 26.14 7.86 21.69
CA LYS A 176 25.86 9.00 20.80
C LYS A 176 25.18 8.55 19.50
N GLU A 177 25.66 7.47 18.88
CA GLU A 177 25.06 6.90 17.66
C GLU A 177 23.63 6.40 17.92
N VAL A 178 23.42 5.65 19.02
CA VAL A 178 22.10 5.16 19.43
C VAL A 178 21.12 6.30 19.68
N LYS A 179 21.54 7.35 20.40
CA LYS A 179 20.72 8.53 20.67
C LYS A 179 20.34 9.24 19.38
N SER A 180 21.31 9.52 18.51
CA SER A 180 21.05 10.16 17.22
C SER A 180 20.09 9.37 16.33
N ASN A 181 20.21 8.05 16.28
CA ASN A 181 19.29 7.19 15.53
C ASN A 181 17.86 7.23 16.10
N PHE A 182 17.72 7.24 17.42
CA PHE A 182 16.43 7.34 18.09
C PHE A 182 15.77 8.71 17.88
N ASP A 183 16.53 9.79 18.05
CA ASP A 183 16.10 11.18 17.85
C ASP A 183 15.72 11.46 16.39
N TYR A 184 16.21 10.67 15.42
CA TYR A 184 15.75 10.74 14.03
C TYR A 184 14.39 10.04 13.82
N CYS A 185 14.22 8.82 14.38
CA CYS A 185 13.01 8.02 14.15
C CYS A 185 11.80 8.56 14.91
N LEU A 186 11.97 8.93 16.19
CA LEU A 186 10.84 9.26 17.06
C LEU A 186 10.04 10.47 16.57
N PRO A 187 10.65 11.62 16.19
CA PRO A 187 9.90 12.76 15.67
C PRO A 187 9.18 12.46 14.37
N LYS A 188 9.77 11.63 13.49
CA LYS A 188 9.11 11.20 12.24
C LYS A 188 7.86 10.38 12.53
N LEU A 189 7.94 9.42 13.46
CA LEU A 189 6.77 8.64 13.86
C LEU A 189 5.70 9.51 14.53
N LYS A 190 6.07 10.45 15.39
CA LYS A 190 5.12 11.42 15.99
C LYS A 190 4.48 12.32 14.93
N ASN A 191 5.23 12.76 13.92
CA ASN A 191 4.70 13.54 12.81
C ASN A 191 3.70 12.73 11.98
N ILE A 192 4.02 11.46 11.70
CA ILE A 192 3.11 10.51 11.05
C ILE A 192 1.83 10.35 11.88
N GLU A 193 1.96 10.17 13.19
CA GLU A 193 0.84 10.04 14.12
C GLU A 193 -0.08 11.26 14.11
N ASN A 194 0.49 12.46 14.22
CA ASN A 194 -0.26 13.72 14.26
C ASN A 194 -1.01 14.02 12.95
N ASN A 195 -0.52 13.48 11.83
CA ASN A 195 -1.10 13.70 10.51
C ASN A 195 -2.00 12.56 10.05
N LEU A 196 -2.14 11.47 10.81
CA LEU A 196 -2.83 10.25 10.41
C LEU A 196 -4.23 10.51 9.81
N ASN A 197 -5.03 11.38 10.46
CA ASN A 197 -6.39 11.71 10.04
C ASN A 197 -6.45 12.71 8.86
N LYS A 198 -5.34 13.38 8.55
CA LYS A 198 -5.25 14.38 7.48
C LYS A 198 -4.83 13.77 6.14
N TYR A 199 -4.31 12.56 6.13
CA TYR A 199 -3.89 11.90 4.89
C TYR A 199 -5.10 11.53 4.04
N ALA A 200 -5.23 12.21 2.89
CA ALA A 200 -6.12 11.78 1.82
C ALA A 200 -5.70 10.39 1.31
N ASP A 201 -4.38 10.18 1.15
CA ASP A 201 -3.79 8.96 0.62
C ASP A 201 -3.09 8.11 1.71
N LEU A 202 -3.70 6.98 2.06
CA LEU A 202 -3.15 6.01 3.02
C LEU A 202 -1.93 5.26 2.45
N LYS A 203 -1.73 5.26 1.12
CA LYS A 203 -0.56 4.63 0.49
C LYS A 203 0.72 5.36 0.87
N LYS A 204 0.72 6.70 0.77
CA LYS A 204 1.86 7.54 1.17
C LYS A 204 2.22 7.35 2.65
N LEU A 205 1.22 7.30 3.52
CA LEU A 205 1.40 7.02 4.94
C LEU A 205 2.10 5.67 5.19
N ARG A 206 1.70 4.63 4.46
CA ARG A 206 2.33 3.30 4.52
C ARG A 206 3.77 3.31 4.04
N GLU A 207 4.08 4.10 3.01
CA GLU A 207 5.44 4.29 2.50
C GLU A 207 6.32 5.01 3.52
N ASP A 208 5.81 6.06 4.18
CA ASP A 208 6.52 6.79 5.24
C ASP A 208 6.86 5.87 6.43
N LEU A 209 5.91 5.03 6.88
CA LEU A 209 6.15 4.04 7.94
C LEU A 209 7.20 3.00 7.52
N LYS A 210 7.13 2.50 6.28
CA LYS A 210 8.13 1.57 5.72
C LYS A 210 9.51 2.20 5.63
N ALA A 211 9.60 3.49 5.31
CA ALA A 211 10.88 4.21 5.26
C ALA A 211 11.54 4.27 6.65
N VAL A 212 10.76 4.54 7.72
CA VAL A 212 11.27 4.50 9.10
C VAL A 212 11.69 3.08 9.49
N GLN A 213 10.88 2.05 9.19
CA GLN A 213 11.25 0.65 9.44
C GLN A 213 12.53 0.25 8.72
N SER A 214 12.70 0.65 7.45
CA SER A 214 13.90 0.37 6.66
C SER A 214 15.11 1.10 7.21
N TYR A 215 14.98 2.36 7.65
CA TYR A 215 16.06 3.07 8.33
C TYR A 215 16.51 2.36 9.61
N MET A 216 15.58 1.76 10.37
CA MET A 216 15.93 1.00 11.58
C MET A 216 16.73 -0.28 11.29
N LYS A 217 16.61 -0.86 10.09
CA LYS A 217 17.37 -2.05 9.69
C LYS A 217 18.84 -1.68 9.51
N GLY A 218 19.71 -2.33 10.29
CA GLY A 218 21.17 -2.10 10.23
C GLY A 218 21.66 -0.92 11.08
N LYS A 219 20.78 -0.21 11.80
CA LYS A 219 21.19 0.83 12.76
C LYS A 219 21.23 0.29 14.18
N LYS A 220 22.12 0.87 15.00
CA LYS A 220 22.28 0.51 16.41
C LYS A 220 21.23 1.22 17.25
N PHE A 221 20.59 0.45 18.13
CA PHE A 221 19.64 0.91 19.13
C PHE A 221 19.85 0.10 20.41
N THR A 222 19.47 0.67 21.57
CA THR A 222 19.24 -0.18 22.75
C THR A 222 18.01 -1.05 22.52
N LYS A 223 17.87 -2.12 23.30
CA LYS A 223 16.72 -3.03 23.23
C LYS A 223 15.41 -2.27 23.48
N GLU A 224 15.41 -1.41 24.50
CA GLU A 224 14.27 -0.62 24.94
C GLU A 224 13.82 0.37 23.86
N ASN A 225 14.78 1.08 23.24
CA ASN A 225 14.49 2.02 22.15
C ASN A 225 13.89 1.30 20.94
N ARG A 226 14.42 0.12 20.59
CA ARG A 226 13.92 -0.66 19.45
C ARG A 226 12.50 -1.18 19.72
N GLU A 227 12.23 -1.70 20.91
CA GLU A 227 10.89 -2.16 21.32
C GLU A 227 9.87 -1.02 21.32
N LEU A 228 10.22 0.14 21.85
CA LEU A 228 9.35 1.32 21.85
C LEU A 228 9.01 1.76 20.42
N LEU A 229 10.01 1.88 19.54
CA LEU A 229 9.79 2.26 18.13
C LEU A 229 8.91 1.24 17.40
N PHE A 230 9.12 -0.06 17.60
CA PHE A 230 8.27 -1.09 17.01
C PHE A 230 6.83 -1.06 17.53
N LYS A 231 6.64 -0.80 18.83
CA LYS A 231 5.31 -0.64 19.44
C LYS A 231 4.55 0.55 18.82
N ILE A 232 5.23 1.68 18.64
CA ILE A 232 4.65 2.87 17.99
C ILE A 232 4.27 2.54 16.53
N ILE A 233 5.20 1.93 15.78
CA ILE A 233 4.96 1.55 14.38
C ILE A 233 3.76 0.59 14.26
N GLY A 234 3.69 -0.44 15.12
CA GLY A 234 2.56 -1.37 15.16
C GLY A 234 1.24 -0.65 15.42
N SER A 235 1.18 0.20 16.43
CA SER A 235 -0.01 1.00 16.73
C SER A 235 -0.44 1.89 15.56
N LEU A 236 0.51 2.49 14.83
CA LEU A 236 0.21 3.30 13.65
C LEU A 236 -0.35 2.46 12.49
N PHE A 237 0.17 1.25 12.26
CA PHE A 237 -0.41 0.32 11.28
C PHE A 237 -1.85 -0.08 11.66
N ASP A 238 -2.11 -0.34 12.94
CA ASP A 238 -3.46 -0.68 13.41
C ASP A 238 -4.44 0.49 13.23
N LYS A 239 -4.04 1.71 13.61
CA LYS A 239 -4.86 2.91 13.40
C LYS A 239 -5.12 3.16 11.91
N MET A 240 -4.09 3.01 11.07
CA MET A 240 -4.23 3.12 9.61
C MET A 240 -5.20 2.06 9.05
N HIS A 241 -5.14 0.84 9.56
CA HIS A 241 -6.07 -0.22 9.17
C HIS A 241 -7.52 0.12 9.53
N LYS A 242 -7.75 0.65 10.75
CA LYS A 242 -9.08 1.12 11.17
C LYS A 242 -9.62 2.23 10.27
N ILE A 243 -8.82 3.25 9.96
CA ILE A 243 -9.20 4.33 9.02
C ILE A 243 -9.52 3.76 7.63
N SER A 244 -8.73 2.80 7.15
CA SER A 244 -8.99 2.15 5.87
C SER A 244 -10.31 1.38 5.87
N GLN A 245 -10.63 0.67 6.94
CA GLN A 245 -11.91 -0.03 7.08
C GLN A 245 -13.09 0.94 7.12
N GLU A 246 -12.95 2.05 7.86
CA GLU A 246 -13.98 3.09 7.95
C GLU A 246 -14.24 3.74 6.58
N LYS A 247 -13.20 4.17 5.87
CA LYS A 247 -13.32 4.69 4.49
C LYS A 247 -13.98 3.69 3.53
N GLN A 248 -13.71 2.40 3.70
CA GLN A 248 -14.34 1.34 2.92
C GLN A 248 -15.83 1.20 3.25
N ARG A 249 -16.20 1.23 4.54
CA ARG A 249 -17.61 1.21 4.97
C ARG A 249 -18.36 2.43 4.48
N ASP A 250 -17.78 3.62 4.57
CA ASP A 250 -18.38 4.85 4.07
C ASP A 250 -18.62 4.77 2.56
N TYR A 251 -17.63 4.27 1.81
CA TYR A 251 -17.77 4.01 0.38
C TYR A 251 -18.91 3.03 0.08
N GLU A 252 -18.99 1.93 0.81
CA GLU A 252 -20.03 0.91 0.62
C GLU A 252 -21.43 1.43 0.95
N MET A 253 -21.55 2.19 2.05
CA MET A 253 -22.79 2.85 2.45
C MET A 253 -23.22 3.90 1.42
N GLU A 254 -22.29 4.73 0.94
CA GLU A 254 -22.55 5.69 -0.14
C GLU A 254 -23.01 4.98 -1.43
N CYS A 255 -22.37 3.85 -1.79
CA CYS A 255 -22.78 3.04 -2.93
C CYS A 255 -24.19 2.48 -2.77
N GLU A 256 -24.53 1.93 -1.61
CA GLU A 256 -25.84 1.34 -1.35
C GLU A 256 -26.94 2.41 -1.37
N ASN A 257 -26.69 3.57 -0.74
CA ASN A 257 -27.61 4.71 -0.78
C ASN A 257 -27.82 5.22 -2.21
N ASN A 258 -26.75 5.38 -2.98
CA ASN A 258 -26.84 5.79 -4.38
C ASN A 258 -27.61 4.77 -5.22
N LYS A 259 -27.37 3.47 -5.02
CA LYS A 259 -28.08 2.38 -5.68
C LYS A 259 -29.56 2.42 -5.36
N ALA A 260 -29.93 2.47 -4.08
CA ALA A 260 -31.33 2.52 -3.64
C ALA A 260 -32.06 3.71 -4.26
N HIS A 261 -31.48 4.92 -4.21
CA HIS A 261 -32.08 6.11 -4.80
C HIS A 261 -32.22 5.99 -6.33
N THR A 262 -31.21 5.46 -7.02
CA THR A 262 -31.29 5.28 -8.48
C THR A 262 -32.35 4.26 -8.86
N LEU A 263 -32.48 3.17 -8.10
CA LEU A 263 -33.52 2.16 -8.31
C LEU A 263 -34.91 2.72 -8.03
N ASP A 264 -35.06 3.57 -7.02
CA ASP A 264 -36.31 4.29 -6.76
C ASP A 264 -36.69 5.21 -7.93
N MET A 265 -35.74 6.01 -8.42
CA MET A 265 -35.94 6.81 -9.64
C MET A 265 -36.37 5.94 -10.82
N ILE A 266 -35.72 4.79 -11.02
CA ILE A 266 -36.08 3.85 -12.09
C ILE A 266 -37.45 3.25 -11.86
N ASN A 267 -37.81 2.83 -10.65
CA ASN A 267 -39.10 2.22 -10.36
C ASN A 267 -40.26 3.24 -10.52
N GLY A 268 -40.00 4.53 -10.28
CA GLY A 268 -40.93 5.61 -10.61
C GLY A 268 -41.34 5.65 -12.10
N PHE A 269 -40.55 5.06 -13.00
CA PHE A 269 -40.93 4.86 -14.41
C PHE A 269 -42.18 3.99 -14.55
N LEU A 270 -42.37 2.98 -13.69
CA LEU A 270 -43.48 2.05 -13.77
C LEU A 270 -44.82 2.73 -13.48
N VAL A 271 -44.83 3.80 -12.68
CA VAL A 271 -46.03 4.58 -12.36
C VAL A 271 -46.50 5.42 -13.56
N LEU A 272 -45.64 5.63 -14.56
CA LEU A 272 -45.91 6.49 -15.71
C LEU A 272 -46.64 5.77 -16.86
N GLU A 273 -47.43 4.72 -16.62
CA GLU A 273 -48.04 3.87 -17.66
C GLU A 273 -48.74 4.68 -18.77
N ASN A 274 -49.47 5.73 -18.41
CA ASN A 274 -50.26 6.56 -19.33
C ASN A 274 -49.55 7.81 -19.88
N SER A 275 -48.30 8.05 -19.51
CA SER A 275 -47.54 9.21 -20.00
C SER A 275 -47.04 9.05 -21.45
N ASP A 276 -46.74 10.17 -22.10
CA ASP A 276 -46.12 10.17 -23.43
C ASP A 276 -44.72 9.53 -23.39
N PHE A 277 -44.33 8.89 -24.50
CA PHE A 277 -43.02 8.26 -24.67
C PHE A 277 -41.86 9.24 -24.45
N LYS A 278 -42.06 10.54 -24.72
CA LYS A 278 -41.06 11.58 -24.47
C LYS A 278 -40.79 11.75 -22.97
N GLU A 279 -41.82 11.73 -22.14
CA GLU A 279 -41.70 11.86 -20.68
C GLU A 279 -41.03 10.62 -20.08
N LYS A 280 -41.45 9.43 -20.51
CA LYS A 280 -40.82 8.15 -20.16
C LYS A 280 -39.30 8.16 -20.41
N ARG A 281 -38.87 8.59 -21.61
CA ARG A 281 -37.44 8.71 -21.96
C ARG A 281 -36.72 9.76 -21.12
N LYS A 282 -37.35 10.90 -20.88
CA LYS A 282 -36.78 11.97 -20.05
C LYS A 282 -36.53 11.47 -18.63
N HIS A 283 -37.44 10.67 -18.07
CA HIS A 283 -37.31 10.08 -16.75
C HIS A 283 -36.14 9.09 -16.66
N LEU A 284 -36.04 8.15 -17.61
CA LEU A 284 -34.91 7.21 -17.69
C LEU A 284 -33.56 7.93 -17.87
N LYS A 285 -33.53 9.00 -18.69
CA LYS A 285 -32.34 9.82 -18.88
C LYS A 285 -31.91 10.54 -17.59
N LYS A 286 -32.86 11.05 -16.80
CA LYS A 286 -32.56 11.64 -15.48
C LYS A 286 -31.90 10.61 -14.54
N ALA A 287 -32.39 9.38 -14.51
CA ALA A 287 -31.76 8.31 -13.71
C ALA A 287 -30.33 8.01 -14.21
N GLN A 288 -30.14 7.92 -15.52
CA GLN A 288 -28.81 7.72 -16.12
C GLN A 288 -27.84 8.87 -15.82
N ASP A 289 -28.32 10.11 -15.90
CA ASP A 289 -27.53 11.31 -15.60
C ASP A 289 -27.19 11.40 -14.10
N TYR A 290 -28.10 10.99 -13.21
CA TYR A 290 -27.85 10.92 -11.77
C TYR A 290 -26.69 9.96 -11.44
N MET A 291 -26.54 8.85 -12.17
CA MET A 291 -25.44 7.91 -11.96
C MET A 291 -24.06 8.51 -12.28
N LYS A 292 -23.99 9.55 -13.13
CA LYS A 292 -22.71 10.13 -13.56
C LYS A 292 -22.05 10.85 -12.38
N GLY A 293 -20.81 10.46 -12.08
CA GLY A 293 -20.04 11.03 -10.98
C GLY A 293 -20.39 10.49 -9.59
N LYS A 294 -21.37 9.59 -9.47
CA LYS A 294 -21.70 8.92 -8.21
C LYS A 294 -20.92 7.62 -8.04
N LYS A 295 -20.65 7.28 -6.79
CA LYS A 295 -19.95 6.04 -6.42
C LYS A 295 -20.94 4.88 -6.40
N TYR A 296 -20.54 3.79 -7.06
CA TYR A 296 -21.27 2.52 -7.09
C TYR A 296 -20.27 1.37 -7.09
N LYS A 297 -20.66 0.21 -6.57
CA LYS A 297 -19.96 -1.03 -6.87
C LYS A 297 -20.12 -1.31 -8.38
N LYS A 298 -19.09 -1.89 -9.00
CA LYS A 298 -19.11 -2.21 -10.44
C LYS A 298 -20.32 -3.06 -10.81
N SER A 299 -20.60 -4.11 -10.03
CA SER A 299 -21.75 -4.99 -10.21
C SER A 299 -23.09 -4.26 -10.16
N ASP A 300 -23.27 -3.36 -9.19
CA ASP A 300 -24.52 -2.59 -9.04
C ASP A 300 -24.70 -1.61 -10.20
N ARG A 301 -23.62 -0.95 -10.63
CA ARG A 301 -23.63 -0.05 -11.79
C ARG A 301 -24.07 -0.78 -13.05
N ASP A 302 -23.49 -1.95 -13.32
CA ASP A 302 -23.81 -2.76 -14.51
C ASP A 302 -25.26 -3.26 -14.46
N TYR A 303 -25.73 -3.70 -13.28
CA TYR A 303 -27.12 -4.08 -13.06
C TYR A 303 -28.10 -2.94 -13.36
N ILE A 304 -27.83 -1.74 -12.81
CA ILE A 304 -28.67 -0.56 -13.03
C ILE A 304 -28.68 -0.16 -14.50
N TYR A 305 -27.53 -0.15 -15.19
CA TYR A 305 -27.48 0.16 -16.62
C TYR A 305 -28.28 -0.81 -17.46
N LYS A 306 -28.14 -2.12 -17.21
CA LYS A 306 -28.91 -3.14 -17.90
C LYS A 306 -30.42 -2.96 -17.67
N LYS A 307 -30.82 -2.58 -16.45
CA LYS A 307 -32.23 -2.30 -16.11
C LYS A 307 -32.75 -1.06 -16.85
N ILE A 308 -32.00 0.04 -16.86
CA ILE A 308 -32.35 1.26 -17.63
C ILE A 308 -32.48 0.94 -19.12
N GLN A 309 -31.53 0.20 -19.69
CA GLN A 309 -31.54 -0.20 -21.09
C GLN A 309 -32.79 -1.04 -21.44
N GLY A 310 -33.11 -2.03 -20.60
CA GLY A 310 -34.33 -2.82 -20.76
C GLY A 310 -35.60 -1.96 -20.83
N TYR A 311 -35.72 -0.96 -19.96
CA TYR A 311 -36.85 -0.03 -20.02
C TYR A 311 -36.85 0.87 -21.27
N PHE A 312 -35.69 1.30 -21.76
CA PHE A 312 -35.62 2.02 -23.05
C PHE A 312 -36.10 1.14 -24.21
N ASP A 313 -35.71 -0.13 -24.23
CA ASP A 313 -36.13 -1.09 -25.25
C ASP A 313 -37.65 -1.31 -25.20
N ASP A 314 -38.24 -1.39 -24.01
CA ASP A 314 -39.68 -1.52 -23.84
C ASP A 314 -40.44 -0.27 -24.31
N VAL A 315 -39.94 0.94 -24.00
CA VAL A 315 -40.47 2.19 -24.56
C VAL A 315 -40.41 2.19 -26.08
N PHE A 316 -39.32 1.72 -26.66
CA PHE A 316 -39.15 1.65 -28.11
C PHE A 316 -40.13 0.65 -28.76
N LYS A 317 -40.31 -0.53 -28.16
CA LYS A 317 -41.30 -1.53 -28.60
C LYS A 317 -42.72 -0.97 -28.53
N MET A 318 -43.09 -0.32 -27.44
CA MET A 318 -44.41 0.31 -27.29
C MET A 318 -44.63 1.40 -28.35
N GLN A 319 -43.66 2.29 -28.55
CA GLN A 319 -43.73 3.34 -29.57
C GLN A 319 -43.90 2.75 -30.98
N SER A 320 -43.18 1.68 -31.29
CA SER A 320 -43.25 0.99 -32.58
C SER A 320 -44.62 0.35 -32.80
N LYS A 321 -45.21 -0.28 -31.78
CA LYS A 321 -46.58 -0.82 -31.84
C LYS A 321 -47.62 0.27 -32.10
N VAL A 322 -47.51 1.42 -31.43
CA VAL A 322 -48.43 2.56 -31.65
C VAL A 322 -48.29 3.11 -33.07
N LYS A 323 -47.06 3.26 -33.58
CA LYS A 323 -46.82 3.67 -34.98
C LYS A 323 -47.42 2.69 -35.98
N ALA A 324 -47.19 1.38 -35.79
CA ALA A 324 -47.74 0.34 -36.64
C ALA A 324 -49.28 0.30 -36.60
N ARG A 325 -49.90 0.58 -35.45
CA ARG A 325 -51.37 0.71 -35.36
C ARG A 325 -51.87 1.91 -36.16
N LYS A 326 -51.27 3.09 -35.98
CA LYS A 326 -51.63 4.30 -36.74
C LYS A 326 -51.44 4.11 -38.25
N GLN A 327 -50.39 3.39 -38.67
CA GLN A 327 -50.15 3.08 -40.07
C GLN A 327 -51.27 2.18 -40.64
N ARG A 328 -51.65 1.12 -39.93
CA ARG A 328 -52.79 0.26 -40.32
C ARG A 328 -54.10 1.03 -40.38
N GLU A 329 -54.39 1.85 -39.37
CA GLU A 329 -55.58 2.72 -39.36
C GLU A 329 -55.60 3.69 -40.56
N TRP A 330 -54.44 4.20 -40.97
CA TRP A 330 -54.32 5.05 -42.17
C TRP A 330 -54.54 4.25 -43.46
N GLU A 331 -53.94 3.06 -43.59
CA GLU A 331 -54.13 2.16 -44.73
C GLU A 331 -55.59 1.73 -44.88
N GLU A 332 -56.26 1.38 -43.79
CA GLU A 332 -57.68 1.06 -43.75
C GLU A 332 -58.54 2.23 -44.24
N LYS A 333 -58.26 3.46 -43.78
CA LYS A 333 -58.94 4.68 -44.26
C LYS A 333 -58.69 4.92 -45.76
N GLN A 334 -57.50 4.64 -46.26
CA GLN A 334 -57.19 4.75 -47.69
C GLN A 334 -57.95 3.71 -48.51
N ILE A 335 -58.04 2.47 -48.03
CA ILE A 335 -58.84 1.42 -48.67
C ILE A 335 -60.32 1.81 -48.69
N GLU A 336 -60.87 2.28 -47.57
CA GLU A 336 -62.26 2.73 -47.47
C GLU A 336 -62.54 3.90 -48.42
N TYR A 337 -61.63 4.88 -48.49
CA TYR A 337 -61.72 5.99 -49.44
C TYR A 337 -61.76 5.52 -50.89
N LYS A 338 -60.87 4.60 -51.28
CA LYS A 338 -60.84 4.02 -52.63
C LYS A 338 -62.12 3.24 -52.96
N LYS A 339 -62.66 2.47 -52.00
CA LYS A 339 -63.95 1.79 -52.16
C LYS A 339 -65.09 2.78 -52.42
N ARG A 340 -65.17 3.86 -51.63
CA ARG A 340 -66.17 4.93 -51.83
C ARG A 340 -66.03 5.62 -53.18
N GLN A 341 -64.80 5.81 -53.68
CA GLN A 341 -64.56 6.35 -55.02
C GLN A 341 -65.04 5.38 -56.11
N ALA A 342 -64.69 4.10 -56.02
CA ALA A 342 -65.13 3.07 -56.97
C ALA A 342 -66.67 2.95 -57.02
N GLU A 343 -67.35 2.97 -55.87
CA GLU A 343 -68.81 2.98 -55.79
C GLU A 343 -69.44 4.21 -56.46
N ARG A 344 -68.82 5.40 -56.30
CA ARG A 344 -69.28 6.63 -56.97
C ARG A 344 -69.12 6.53 -58.48
N GLU A 345 -67.97 6.03 -58.94
CA GLU A 345 -67.74 5.79 -60.37
C GLU A 345 -68.71 4.77 -60.94
N GLU A 346 -69.00 3.68 -60.23
CA GLU A 346 -69.96 2.66 -60.66
C GLU A 346 -71.37 3.25 -60.75
N LYS A 347 -71.83 3.98 -59.72
CA LYS A 347 -73.11 4.70 -59.76
C LYS A 347 -73.18 5.69 -60.91
N GLN A 348 -72.08 6.39 -61.20
CA GLN A 348 -72.00 7.32 -62.31
C GLN A 348 -72.06 6.58 -63.67
N ARG A 349 -71.38 5.44 -63.82
CA ARG A 349 -71.44 4.60 -65.02
C ARG A 349 -72.85 4.06 -65.25
N GLU A 350 -73.50 3.55 -64.19
CA GLU A 350 -74.87 3.05 -64.25
C GLU A 350 -75.87 4.15 -64.61
N TRP A 351 -75.73 5.32 -63.99
CA TRP A 351 -76.54 6.49 -64.30
C TRP A 351 -76.38 6.92 -65.78
N LYS A 352 -75.14 6.99 -66.28
CA LYS A 352 -74.84 7.29 -67.70
C LYS A 352 -75.45 6.24 -68.63
N LYS A 353 -75.41 4.95 -68.27
CA LYS A 353 -76.03 3.86 -69.03
C LYS A 353 -77.54 4.03 -69.13
N ARG A 354 -78.22 4.23 -67.98
CA ARG A 354 -79.68 4.48 -67.93
C ARG A 354 -80.07 5.73 -68.73
N LEU A 355 -79.27 6.79 -68.66
CA LEU A 355 -79.50 8.01 -69.41
C LEU A 355 -79.40 7.78 -70.94
N LYS A 356 -78.39 7.02 -71.40
CA LYS A 356 -78.26 6.62 -72.81
C LYS A 356 -79.45 5.79 -73.29
N GLU A 357 -79.90 4.80 -72.51
CA GLU A 357 -81.08 4.00 -72.83
C GLU A 357 -82.35 4.85 -72.90
N ASN A 358 -82.50 5.85 -72.02
CA ASN A 358 -83.62 6.80 -72.05
C ASN A 358 -83.59 7.72 -73.29
N ILE A 359 -82.41 8.21 -73.66
CA ILE A 359 -82.19 8.98 -74.90
C ILE A 359 -82.60 8.13 -76.10
N GLN A 360 -82.15 6.87 -76.19
CA GLN A 360 -82.53 5.97 -77.29
C GLN A 360 -84.03 5.70 -77.35
N ARG A 361 -84.68 5.40 -76.21
CA ARG A 361 -86.13 5.23 -76.14
C ARG A 361 -86.89 6.47 -76.58
N THR A 362 -86.40 7.65 -76.20
CA THR A 362 -87.02 8.93 -76.58
C THR A 362 -86.83 9.22 -78.05
N LYS A 363 -85.63 8.97 -78.62
CA LYS A 363 -85.37 9.06 -80.07
C LYS A 363 -86.31 8.16 -80.87
N ALA A 364 -86.43 6.88 -80.48
CA ALA A 364 -87.35 5.95 -81.11
C ALA A 364 -88.82 6.40 -81.00
N GLY A 365 -89.21 6.94 -79.84
CA GLY A 365 -90.55 7.49 -79.62
C GLY A 365 -90.84 8.74 -80.46
N ILE A 366 -89.85 9.61 -80.67
CA ILE A 366 -89.94 10.76 -81.58
C ILE A 366 -90.09 10.27 -83.02
N SER A 367 -89.23 9.36 -83.48
CA SER A 367 -89.29 8.78 -84.83
C SER A 367 -90.67 8.20 -85.14
N LYS A 368 -91.23 7.38 -84.25
CA LYS A 368 -92.60 6.83 -84.43
C LYS A 368 -93.67 7.92 -84.49
N SER A 369 -93.50 9.00 -83.72
CA SER A 369 -94.44 10.13 -83.74
C SER A 369 -94.31 10.93 -85.03
N GLU A 370 -93.08 11.07 -85.57
CA GLU A 370 -92.80 11.69 -86.87
C GLU A 370 -93.37 10.85 -88.03
N ASP A 371 -93.22 9.52 -88.00
CA ASP A 371 -93.84 8.61 -88.97
C ASP A 371 -95.37 8.74 -88.95
N TYR A 372 -95.97 8.77 -87.75
CA TYR A 372 -97.41 8.96 -87.57
C TYR A 372 -97.87 10.35 -88.05
N LEU A 373 -97.11 11.39 -87.75
CA LEU A 373 -97.35 12.74 -88.23
C LEU A 373 -97.34 12.80 -89.77
N SER A 374 -96.33 12.18 -90.40
CA SER A 374 -96.23 12.10 -91.86
C SER A 374 -97.43 11.36 -92.47
N SER A 375 -97.92 10.30 -91.82
CA SER A 375 -99.15 9.60 -92.24
C SER A 375 -100.40 10.48 -92.12
N LEU A 376 -100.55 11.23 -91.03
CA LEU A 376 -101.66 12.16 -90.85
C LEU A 376 -101.63 13.32 -91.86
N GLU A 377 -100.45 13.89 -92.11
CA GLU A 377 -100.23 14.93 -93.12
C GLU A 377 -100.55 14.41 -94.52
N GLY A 378 -100.15 13.17 -94.85
CA GLY A 378 -100.55 12.48 -96.08
C GLY A 378 -102.07 12.36 -96.21
N ARG A 379 -102.76 11.88 -95.16
CA ARG A 379 -104.23 11.78 -95.13
C ARG A 379 -104.92 13.14 -95.28
N LEU A 380 -104.40 14.18 -94.64
CA LEU A 380 -104.93 15.55 -94.76
C LEU A 380 -104.73 16.09 -96.17
N SER A 381 -103.57 15.83 -96.80
CA SER A 381 -103.27 16.17 -98.19
C SER A 381 -104.25 15.48 -99.15
N ASP A 382 -104.46 14.17 -98.99
CA ASP A 382 -105.44 13.41 -99.78
C ASP A 382 -106.86 13.97 -99.63
N LYS A 383 -107.22 14.37 -98.40
CA LYS A 383 -108.51 15.02 -98.13
C LYS A 383 -108.59 16.37 -98.84
N ARG A 384 -107.58 17.23 -98.73
CA ARG A 384 -107.50 18.52 -99.46
C ARG A 384 -107.68 18.34 -100.96
N ASN A 385 -107.01 17.34 -101.55
CA ASN A 385 -107.11 17.03 -102.98
C ASN A 385 -108.51 16.52 -103.39
N LYS A 386 -109.25 15.87 -102.48
CA LYS A 386 -110.63 15.41 -102.72
C LYS A 386 -111.67 16.52 -102.51
N LEU A 387 -111.36 17.56 -101.75
CA LEU A 387 -112.26 18.69 -101.47
C LEU A 387 -112.70 19.41 -102.76
N SER A 388 -111.84 19.45 -103.80
CA SER A 388 -112.16 20.03 -105.10
C SER A 388 -113.18 19.22 -105.93
N SER A 389 -113.50 17.99 -105.51
CA SER A 389 -114.42 17.07 -106.22
C SER A 389 -115.72 16.75 -105.48
N ILE A 390 -115.98 17.40 -104.33
CA ILE A 390 -117.14 17.12 -103.47
C ILE A 390 -118.26 18.14 -103.73
N SER A 391 -119.50 17.65 -103.84
CA SER A 391 -120.69 18.50 -103.96
C SER A 391 -120.96 19.30 -102.67
N GLU A 392 -121.54 20.49 -102.79
CA GLU A 392 -121.73 21.43 -101.67
C GLU A 392 -122.44 20.83 -100.45
N LYS A 393 -123.31 19.83 -100.67
CA LYS A 393 -124.05 19.14 -99.60
C LYS A 393 -123.16 18.41 -98.58
N TRP A 394 -121.98 17.94 -98.97
CA TRP A 394 -121.08 17.15 -98.11
C TRP A 394 -119.82 17.89 -97.69
N LYS A 395 -119.71 19.17 -98.08
CA LYS A 395 -118.52 19.99 -97.88
C LYS A 395 -118.28 20.31 -96.41
N SER A 396 -119.35 20.51 -95.62
CA SER A 396 -119.27 20.82 -94.18
C SER A 396 -118.66 19.65 -93.38
N ASP A 397 -119.21 18.45 -93.48
CA ASP A 397 -118.71 17.26 -92.77
C ASP A 397 -117.25 16.94 -93.15
N PHE A 398 -116.89 17.20 -94.41
CA PHE A 398 -115.54 16.98 -94.90
C PHE A 398 -114.55 18.02 -94.34
N LEU A 399 -114.97 19.28 -94.22
CA LEU A 399 -114.20 20.32 -93.54
C LEU A 399 -114.02 20.01 -92.05
N ASP A 400 -115.02 19.45 -91.37
CA ASP A 400 -114.90 19.03 -89.97
C ASP A 400 -113.93 17.86 -89.80
N GLN A 401 -113.91 16.90 -90.72
CA GLN A 401 -112.90 15.83 -90.75
C GLN A 401 -111.49 16.38 -90.98
N MET A 402 -111.33 17.37 -91.86
CA MET A 402 -110.04 18.04 -92.08
C MET A 402 -109.60 18.81 -90.84
N ARG A 403 -110.49 19.58 -90.20
CA ARG A 403 -110.21 20.31 -88.96
C ARG A 403 -109.84 19.35 -87.82
N SER A 404 -110.50 18.20 -87.73
CA SER A 404 -110.14 17.13 -86.79
C SER A 404 -108.73 16.57 -87.06
N LEU A 405 -108.35 16.37 -88.33
CA LEU A 405 -107.00 15.94 -88.71
C LEU A 405 -105.95 17.03 -88.43
N GLU A 406 -106.26 18.30 -88.70
CA GLU A 406 -105.40 19.44 -88.40
C GLU A 406 -105.13 19.58 -86.89
N ASN A 407 -106.18 19.42 -86.06
CA ASN A 407 -106.03 19.39 -84.61
C ASN A 407 -105.15 18.22 -84.13
N LYS A 408 -105.31 17.02 -84.73
CA LYS A 408 -104.45 15.87 -84.43
C LYS A 408 -103.00 16.08 -84.86
N ILE A 409 -102.78 16.71 -86.00
CA ILE A 409 -101.44 17.08 -86.49
C ILE A 409 -100.79 18.09 -85.55
N ALA A 410 -101.54 19.11 -85.10
CA ALA A 410 -101.04 20.12 -84.16
C ALA A 410 -100.65 19.48 -82.81
N ASP A 411 -101.51 18.63 -82.25
CA ASP A 411 -101.23 17.89 -81.01
C ASP A 411 -99.99 16.99 -81.14
N VAL A 412 -99.88 16.22 -82.23
CA VAL A 412 -98.70 15.37 -82.47
C VAL A 412 -97.42 16.21 -82.64
N LYS A 413 -97.48 17.37 -83.30
CA LYS A 413 -96.34 18.31 -83.42
C LYS A 413 -95.90 18.86 -82.06
N GLU A 414 -96.84 19.25 -81.21
CA GLU A 414 -96.56 19.72 -79.85
C GLU A 414 -95.92 18.62 -78.98
N GLN A 415 -96.42 17.39 -79.08
CA GLN A 415 -95.84 16.24 -78.40
C GLN A 415 -94.41 15.93 -78.89
N ILE A 416 -94.16 16.00 -80.21
CA ILE A 416 -92.80 15.84 -80.78
C ILE A 416 -91.88 16.94 -80.27
N TYR A 417 -92.32 18.21 -80.30
CA TYR A 417 -91.54 19.34 -79.81
C TYR A 417 -91.14 19.17 -78.34
N THR A 418 -92.11 18.81 -77.49
CA THR A 418 -91.87 18.54 -76.06
C THR A 418 -90.90 17.38 -75.85
N LYS A 419 -91.05 16.28 -76.61
CA LYS A 419 -90.12 15.14 -76.56
C LYS A 419 -88.71 15.53 -77.03
N LYS A 420 -88.57 16.35 -78.07
CA LYS A 420 -87.28 16.87 -78.56
C LYS A 420 -86.61 17.78 -77.52
N GLN A 421 -87.37 18.61 -76.81
CA GLN A 421 -86.81 19.43 -75.73
C GLN A 421 -86.29 18.56 -74.58
N LYS A 422 -87.08 17.58 -74.13
CA LYS A 422 -86.65 16.61 -73.11
C LYS A 422 -85.41 15.81 -73.55
N LEU A 423 -85.33 15.47 -74.84
CA LEU A 423 -84.16 14.78 -75.42
C LEU A 423 -82.90 15.64 -75.30
N ARG A 424 -82.97 16.92 -75.68
CA ARG A 424 -81.84 17.87 -75.56
C ARG A 424 -81.37 18.02 -74.11
N ASP A 425 -82.30 18.11 -73.16
CA ASP A 425 -81.97 18.20 -71.74
C ASP A 425 -81.28 16.93 -71.22
N MET A 426 -81.68 15.75 -71.71
CA MET A 426 -81.02 14.49 -71.39
C MET A 426 -79.64 14.36 -72.02
N GLU A 427 -79.47 14.80 -73.27
CA GLU A 427 -78.17 14.80 -73.97
C GLU A 427 -77.18 15.77 -73.34
N THR A 428 -77.64 16.91 -72.83
CA THR A 428 -76.79 17.89 -72.11
C THR A 428 -76.34 17.38 -70.74
N LYS A 429 -77.16 16.53 -70.10
CA LYS A 429 -76.81 15.92 -68.81
C LYS A 429 -75.79 14.78 -68.95
N LEU A 430 -75.73 14.11 -70.10
CA LEU A 430 -74.86 12.96 -70.36
C LEU A 430 -73.41 13.38 -70.60
#